data_AF-E5AD48-F1
#
_entry.id   AF-E5AD48-F1
#
_cell.length_a   1.000
_cell.length_b   1.000
_cell.length_c   1.000
_cell.angle_alpha   90.00
_cell.angle_beta   90.00
_cell.angle_gamma   90.00
#
_symmetry.space_group_name_H-M   'P 1'
#
loop_
_entity.id
_entity.type
_entity.pdbx_description
1 polymer ?
#
loop_
_entity_poly.entity_id
_entity_poly.type
_entity_poly.pdbx_seq_one_letter_code
_entity_poly.pdbx_strand_id
1 'polypeptide(L)'
;MTALRFAPWQSDVDVQFYAALAHIKINHDKLDDSARKVLGLYEVRSGDHSSRSMRVQIHPNALTSDETPPNFCRAEGIIKNCNTIEDYKNLDRTAILERCAQTIWDAIHDGSIYECPSLLSSFTAIIFANLKKYKFTYHFGFPAIQSDPPWKQIGPASRLHARETTYLVDAVQTWRYSSDVRQRGFFLAKRIRGGTEAGERSRTPVSPLEEFGYTWVIGTLEAYEKGFFHGIDEADRLICFADPSTYEENPGWPLRNLLILMRHRWRLNRAQILCYRDTHLRRDQPNSLILQLESEGVDLEPVSLESSHSSLQAPKLPKVTGWERTEAGKLSSRNVDLSEYMDERKLADQAVDLNLKLIKWRIAPTIDLDVIKNAKCLLLGAGTLGTYVSRTLMGWGVRKITFVDNATVSFSNPVRQPLFNFEDCLNGGAKKAERAAKALTEIYPGVDATGHVMEVPMLGHPMTDAAKTKADFTKLQQLIHEHDVIFLLMDTRESRWLPTVMGKAAGKIVLNAALGFDTYVVMRHGLKATQQGDIELGCYFCNDVVAPADASPH
;
A
#
# COMPACT_ATOMS: atom_id res chain seq x y z
N MET A 1 -23.15 -6.92 37.99
CA MET A 1 -22.84 -7.54 36.68
C MET A 1 -22.72 -6.44 35.65
N THR A 2 -21.61 -6.39 34.91
CA THR A 2 -21.32 -5.31 33.95
C THR A 2 -21.30 -5.87 32.53
N ALA A 3 -21.83 -5.13 31.56
CA ALA A 3 -21.81 -5.55 30.16
C ALA A 3 -20.36 -5.53 29.62
N LEU A 4 -19.98 -6.59 28.90
CA LEU A 4 -18.66 -6.70 28.29
C LEU A 4 -18.51 -5.75 27.09
N ARG A 5 -17.36 -5.06 27.04
CA ARG A 5 -16.95 -4.24 25.91
C ARG A 5 -15.68 -4.84 25.31
N PHE A 6 -15.73 -5.16 24.01
CA PHE A 6 -14.68 -5.88 23.31
C PHE A 6 -13.84 -4.94 22.45
N ALA A 7 -12.52 -5.12 22.44
CA ALA A 7 -11.63 -4.42 21.52
C ALA A 7 -11.83 -4.99 20.09
N PRO A 8 -12.16 -4.15 19.09
CA PRO A 8 -12.46 -4.63 17.73
C PRO A 8 -11.20 -5.02 16.97
N TRP A 9 -11.31 -6.03 16.11
CA TRP A 9 -10.27 -6.36 15.13
C TRP A 9 -10.03 -5.22 14.13
N GLN A 10 -8.79 -5.11 13.69
CA GLN A 10 -8.32 -4.25 12.62
C GLN A 10 -7.52 -5.08 11.61
N SER A 11 -7.68 -4.77 10.33
CA SER A 11 -6.86 -5.34 9.26
C SER A 11 -5.52 -4.61 9.15
N ASP A 12 -4.45 -5.38 9.01
CA ASP A 12 -3.08 -4.90 8.77
C ASP A 12 -2.52 -5.64 7.54
N VAL A 13 -2.54 -4.98 6.38
CA VAL A 13 -2.25 -5.61 5.09
C VAL A 13 -0.89 -5.17 4.59
N ASP A 14 0.01 -6.13 4.36
CA ASP A 14 1.34 -5.86 3.82
C ASP A 14 1.26 -5.28 2.39
N VAL A 15 2.11 -4.31 2.06
CA VAL A 15 2.13 -3.69 0.72
C VAL A 15 2.40 -4.73 -0.38
N GLN A 16 3.25 -5.74 -0.11
CA GLN A 16 3.58 -6.77 -1.08
C GLN A 16 2.43 -7.75 -1.31
N PHE A 17 1.46 -7.86 -0.38
CA PHE A 17 0.25 -8.67 -0.60
C PHE A 17 -0.54 -8.18 -1.81
N TYR A 18 -0.62 -6.86 -2.04
CA TYR A 18 -1.34 -6.31 -3.20
C TYR A 18 -0.69 -6.70 -4.53
N ALA A 19 0.65 -6.76 -4.57
CA ALA A 19 1.38 -7.25 -5.74
C ALA A 19 1.14 -8.76 -5.96
N ALA A 20 1.15 -9.56 -4.89
CA ALA A 20 0.82 -10.97 -4.97
C ALA A 20 -0.63 -11.22 -5.43
N LEU A 21 -1.59 -10.44 -4.91
CA LEU A 21 -2.99 -10.48 -5.34
C LEU A 21 -3.14 -10.11 -6.82
N ALA A 22 -2.46 -9.06 -7.28
CA ALA A 22 -2.46 -8.66 -8.69
C ALA A 22 -1.87 -9.75 -9.60
N HIS A 23 -0.74 -10.34 -9.19
CA HIS A 23 -0.11 -11.44 -9.90
C HIS A 23 -1.05 -12.66 -10.02
N ILE A 24 -1.68 -13.05 -8.91
CA ILE A 24 -2.66 -14.15 -8.90
C ILE A 24 -3.86 -13.81 -9.79
N LYS A 25 -4.37 -12.58 -9.71
CA LYS A 25 -5.51 -12.14 -10.51
C LYS A 25 -5.24 -12.19 -12.01
N ILE A 26 -4.06 -11.76 -12.45
CA ILE A 26 -3.70 -11.72 -13.88
C ILE A 26 -3.36 -13.14 -14.40
N ASN A 27 -2.53 -13.87 -13.66
CA ASN A 27 -1.92 -15.10 -14.18
C ASN A 27 -2.76 -16.35 -13.91
N HIS A 28 -3.57 -16.35 -12.86
CA HIS A 28 -4.33 -17.53 -12.43
C HIS A 28 -5.85 -17.30 -12.51
N ASP A 29 -6.40 -16.31 -11.80
CA ASP A 29 -7.85 -16.13 -11.70
C ASP A 29 -8.47 -15.65 -13.01
N LYS A 30 -7.81 -14.70 -13.69
CA LYS A 30 -8.33 -14.02 -14.88
C LYS A 30 -9.72 -13.45 -14.58
N LEU A 31 -10.78 -14.01 -15.16
CA LEU A 31 -12.16 -13.60 -14.95
C LEU A 31 -12.83 -14.27 -13.75
N ASP A 32 -12.25 -15.33 -13.19
CA ASP A 32 -12.77 -15.99 -11.99
C ASP A 32 -12.74 -15.02 -10.79
N ASP A 33 -13.88 -14.86 -10.14
CA ASP A 33 -14.07 -14.03 -8.96
C ASP A 33 -14.55 -14.87 -7.75
N SER A 34 -14.38 -16.19 -7.85
CA SER A 34 -14.62 -17.14 -6.77
C SER A 34 -13.81 -16.78 -5.53
N ALA A 35 -14.40 -17.03 -4.38
CA ALA A 35 -13.75 -16.72 -3.11
C ALA A 35 -12.55 -17.67 -2.88
N ARG A 36 -11.45 -17.12 -2.37
CA ARG A 36 -10.22 -17.86 -2.08
C ARG A 36 -9.93 -17.90 -0.59
N LYS A 37 -9.26 -18.97 -0.14
CA LYS A 37 -8.65 -19.00 1.19
C LYS A 37 -7.56 -17.92 1.27
N VAL A 38 -7.49 -17.23 2.39
CA VAL A 38 -6.39 -16.33 2.74
C VAL A 38 -6.05 -16.51 4.22
N LEU A 39 -4.78 -16.66 4.53
CA LEU A 39 -4.34 -16.80 5.92
C LEU A 39 -4.11 -15.43 6.56
N GLY A 40 -4.81 -15.15 7.66
CA GLY A 40 -4.50 -14.04 8.55
C GLY A 40 -3.72 -14.54 9.75
N LEU A 41 -2.79 -13.73 10.23
CA LEU A 41 -1.99 -14.03 11.42
C LEU A 41 -2.16 -12.93 12.46
N TYR A 42 -2.23 -13.29 13.73
CA TYR A 42 -2.20 -12.33 14.83
C TYR A 42 -1.29 -12.81 15.95
N GLU A 43 -0.89 -11.90 16.81
CA GLU A 43 0.04 -12.19 17.90
C GLU A 43 -0.23 -11.27 19.08
N VAL A 44 0.18 -11.73 20.25
CA VAL A 44 0.08 -10.96 21.49
C VAL A 44 1.26 -10.01 21.58
N ARG A 45 0.99 -8.70 21.59
CA ARG A 45 1.99 -7.63 21.74
C ARG A 45 1.58 -6.60 22.78
N SER A 46 1.67 -6.98 24.05
CA SER A 46 1.16 -6.18 25.18
C SER A 46 1.89 -4.86 25.40
N GLY A 47 3.06 -4.66 24.78
CA GLY A 47 3.79 -3.39 24.78
C GLY A 47 3.43 -2.43 23.64
N ASP A 48 2.57 -2.84 22.68
CA ASP A 48 2.17 -1.98 21.58
C ASP A 48 1.20 -0.88 22.05
N HIS A 49 1.27 0.29 21.42
CA HIS A 49 0.29 1.37 21.63
C HIS A 49 -1.14 0.89 21.27
N SER A 50 -2.16 1.44 21.94
CA SER A 50 -3.57 1.04 21.74
C SER A 50 -4.07 1.13 20.28
N SER A 51 -3.50 2.05 19.50
CA SER A 51 -3.77 2.16 18.05
C SER A 51 -3.27 0.99 17.21
N ARG A 52 -2.38 0.15 17.74
CA ARG A 52 -1.86 -1.06 17.10
C ARG A 52 -2.40 -2.35 17.74
N SER A 53 -3.38 -2.21 18.63
CA SER A 53 -4.07 -3.33 19.24
C SER A 53 -4.90 -4.11 18.23
N MET A 54 -5.17 -5.39 18.51
CA MET A 54 -6.14 -6.20 17.76
C MET A 54 -5.91 -6.20 16.24
N ARG A 55 -4.71 -6.56 15.77
CA ARG A 55 -4.39 -6.61 14.34
C ARG A 55 -4.40 -8.03 13.79
N VAL A 56 -5.13 -8.24 12.70
CA VAL A 56 -4.96 -9.41 11.82
C VAL A 56 -4.07 -8.99 10.65
N GLN A 57 -2.87 -9.58 10.62
CA GLN A 57 -1.83 -9.34 9.64
C GLN A 57 -2.02 -10.22 8.41
N ILE A 58 -2.04 -9.60 7.24
CA ILE A 58 -2.10 -10.27 5.93
C ILE A 58 -0.74 -10.14 5.26
N HIS A 59 0.01 -11.23 5.29
CA HIS A 59 1.38 -11.30 4.78
C HIS A 59 1.42 -11.50 3.25
N PRO A 60 2.58 -11.27 2.60
CA PRO A 60 2.69 -11.32 1.14
C PRO A 60 2.29 -12.67 0.51
N ASN A 61 2.58 -13.76 1.22
CA ASN A 61 2.28 -15.14 0.79
C ASN A 61 0.95 -15.68 1.36
N ALA A 62 0.09 -14.85 1.95
CA ALA A 62 -1.13 -15.27 2.62
C ALA A 62 -2.14 -16.01 1.72
N LEU A 63 -2.03 -15.90 0.39
CA LEU A 63 -2.88 -16.59 -0.59
C LEU A 63 -2.38 -17.99 -0.97
N THR A 64 -1.12 -18.30 -0.66
CA THR A 64 -0.43 -19.50 -1.18
C THR A 64 0.28 -20.31 -0.10
N SER A 65 0.52 -19.73 1.07
CA SER A 65 1.19 -20.39 2.20
C SER A 65 0.24 -20.57 3.38
N ASP A 66 0.38 -21.71 4.04
CA ASP A 66 -0.25 -22.02 5.32
C ASP A 66 0.74 -21.95 6.50
N GLU A 67 1.95 -21.44 6.27
CA GLU A 67 2.98 -21.35 7.32
C GLU A 67 2.56 -20.38 8.43
N THR A 68 2.80 -20.79 9.68
CA THR A 68 2.49 -19.99 10.88
C THR A 68 3.73 -19.92 11.76
N PRO A 69 4.39 -18.76 11.87
CA PRO A 69 5.59 -18.63 12.69
C PRO A 69 5.29 -18.89 14.18
N PRO A 70 6.29 -19.26 15.01
CA PRO A 70 6.07 -19.77 16.37
C PRO A 70 5.21 -18.88 17.27
N ASN A 71 5.37 -17.56 17.19
CA ASN A 71 4.68 -16.61 18.06
C ASN A 71 3.29 -16.20 17.57
N PHE A 72 2.91 -16.59 16.36
CA PHE A 72 1.62 -16.23 15.78
C PHE A 72 0.54 -17.25 16.08
N CYS A 73 -0.70 -16.75 16.06
CA CYS A 73 -1.93 -17.50 16.03
C CYS A 73 -2.60 -17.26 14.67
N ARG A 74 -3.40 -18.23 14.23
CA ARG A 74 -4.08 -18.19 12.94
C ARG A 74 -5.46 -17.56 13.06
N ALA A 75 -5.80 -16.73 12.08
CA ALA A 75 -7.15 -16.28 11.77
C ALA A 75 -7.48 -16.82 10.37
N GLU A 76 -8.45 -17.73 10.27
CA GLU A 76 -8.80 -18.35 8.98
C GLU A 76 -9.64 -17.39 8.14
N GLY A 77 -9.19 -17.10 6.92
CA GLY A 77 -9.78 -16.06 6.09
C GLY A 77 -10.31 -16.55 4.75
N ILE A 78 -11.33 -15.86 4.25
CA ILE A 78 -11.79 -15.99 2.86
C ILE A 78 -11.82 -14.60 2.20
N ILE A 79 -11.21 -14.48 1.03
CA ILE A 79 -11.19 -13.24 0.24
C ILE A 79 -11.99 -13.39 -1.05
N LYS A 80 -12.87 -12.41 -1.34
CA LYS A 80 -13.58 -12.29 -2.63
C LYS A 80 -13.08 -11.06 -3.37
N ASN A 81 -12.39 -11.29 -4.50
CA ASN A 81 -11.89 -10.22 -5.38
C ASN A 81 -12.82 -10.02 -6.58
N CYS A 82 -13.54 -8.90 -6.60
CA CYS A 82 -14.47 -8.57 -7.67
C CYS A 82 -13.74 -8.07 -8.91
N ASN A 83 -14.27 -8.35 -10.10
CA ASN A 83 -13.73 -7.89 -11.36
C ASN A 83 -14.01 -6.40 -11.63
N THR A 84 -15.18 -5.93 -11.21
CA THR A 84 -15.64 -4.55 -11.43
C THR A 84 -15.96 -3.86 -10.10
N ILE A 85 -15.94 -2.52 -10.12
CA ILE A 85 -16.32 -1.73 -8.94
C ILE A 85 -17.83 -1.78 -8.70
N GLU A 86 -18.62 -1.98 -9.76
CA GLU A 86 -20.06 -2.16 -9.71
C GLU A 86 -20.41 -3.45 -8.95
N ASP A 87 -19.77 -4.57 -9.30
CA ASP A 87 -19.97 -5.85 -8.58
C ASP A 87 -19.61 -5.70 -7.10
N TYR A 88 -18.48 -5.04 -6.80
CA TYR A 88 -18.04 -4.77 -5.43
C TYR A 88 -19.06 -3.95 -4.62
N LYS A 89 -19.66 -2.93 -5.25
CA LYS A 89 -20.67 -2.07 -4.60
C LYS A 89 -21.99 -2.82 -4.38
N ASN A 90 -22.34 -3.73 -5.29
CA ASN A 90 -23.58 -4.49 -5.27
C ASN A 90 -23.51 -5.77 -4.42
N LEU A 91 -22.33 -6.11 -3.86
CA LEU A 91 -22.19 -7.25 -2.95
C LEU A 91 -23.16 -7.14 -1.77
N ASP A 92 -23.86 -8.25 -1.48
CA ASP A 92 -24.57 -8.42 -0.23
C ASP A 92 -23.58 -8.67 0.92
N ARG A 93 -23.13 -7.57 1.52
CA ARG A 93 -22.19 -7.58 2.64
C ARG A 93 -22.74 -8.30 3.87
N THR A 94 -24.06 -8.34 4.05
CA THR A 94 -24.68 -9.03 5.18
C THR A 94 -24.56 -10.53 4.97
N ALA A 95 -24.99 -11.02 3.80
CA ALA A 95 -24.92 -12.44 3.46
C ALA A 95 -23.48 -12.99 3.45
N ILE A 96 -22.50 -12.20 3.02
CA ILE A 96 -21.08 -12.60 3.04
C ILE A 96 -20.60 -12.80 4.49
N LEU A 97 -20.93 -11.87 5.38
CA LEU A 97 -20.54 -11.95 6.78
C LEU A 97 -21.26 -13.11 7.49
N GLU A 98 -22.55 -13.29 7.22
CA GLU A 98 -23.36 -14.39 7.76
C GLU A 98 -22.85 -15.75 7.29
N ARG A 99 -22.45 -15.90 6.02
CA ARG A 99 -21.86 -17.14 5.52
C ARG A 99 -20.57 -17.49 6.25
N CYS A 100 -19.71 -16.50 6.51
CA CYS A 100 -18.48 -16.71 7.28
C CYS A 100 -18.81 -17.12 8.74
N ALA A 101 -19.80 -16.49 9.37
CA ALA A 101 -20.27 -16.86 10.70
C ALA A 101 -20.93 -18.24 10.74
N GLN A 102 -21.65 -18.64 9.68
CA GLN A 102 -22.27 -19.95 9.55
C GLN A 102 -21.20 -21.05 9.60
N THR A 103 -20.05 -20.87 8.95
CA THR A 103 -18.93 -21.82 9.05
C THR A 103 -18.45 -22.00 10.50
N ILE A 104 -18.38 -20.92 11.29
CA ILE A 104 -18.02 -21.00 12.71
C ILE A 104 -19.11 -21.75 13.49
N TRP A 105 -20.37 -21.41 13.21
CA TRP A 105 -21.53 -21.98 13.88
C TRP A 105 -21.68 -23.47 13.63
N ASP A 106 -21.57 -23.92 12.39
CA ASP A 106 -21.65 -25.32 12.00
C ASP A 106 -20.51 -26.10 12.66
N ALA A 107 -19.28 -25.56 12.60
CA ALA A 107 -18.11 -26.19 13.23
C ALA A 107 -18.28 -26.38 14.75
N ILE A 108 -18.94 -25.43 15.43
CA ILE A 108 -19.27 -25.56 16.85
C ILE A 108 -20.27 -26.70 17.08
N HIS A 109 -21.29 -26.85 16.24
CA HIS A 109 -22.34 -27.85 16.44
C HIS A 109 -21.95 -29.25 15.99
N ASP A 110 -21.17 -29.40 14.91
CA ASP A 110 -20.68 -30.69 14.45
C ASP A 110 -19.40 -31.18 15.17
N GLY A 111 -18.67 -30.27 15.82
CA GLY A 111 -17.50 -30.59 16.65
C GLY A 111 -16.16 -30.46 15.92
N SER A 112 -16.19 -30.18 14.62
CA SER A 112 -14.97 -29.90 13.83
C SER A 112 -14.21 -28.67 14.33
N ILE A 113 -14.85 -27.81 15.14
CA ILE A 113 -14.16 -26.69 15.80
C ILE A 113 -12.99 -27.15 16.69
N TYR A 114 -13.00 -28.37 17.20
CA TYR A 114 -11.89 -28.89 18.00
C TYR A 114 -10.65 -29.25 17.19
N GLU A 115 -10.83 -29.60 15.91
CA GLU A 115 -9.73 -29.83 14.99
C GLU A 115 -9.11 -28.50 14.52
N CYS A 116 -9.94 -27.46 14.38
CA CYS A 116 -9.53 -26.15 13.90
C CYS A 116 -10.08 -24.99 14.76
N PRO A 117 -9.61 -24.80 16.02
CA PRO A 117 -10.08 -23.71 16.87
C PRO A 117 -9.81 -22.31 16.31
N SER A 118 -8.85 -22.15 15.40
CA SER A 118 -8.57 -20.89 14.70
C SER A 118 -9.78 -20.33 13.93
N LEU A 119 -10.78 -21.17 13.62
CA LEU A 119 -12.06 -20.72 13.04
C LEU A 119 -12.83 -19.75 13.95
N LEU A 120 -12.64 -19.80 15.27
CA LEU A 120 -13.24 -18.81 16.19
C LEU A 120 -12.71 -17.39 15.93
N SER A 121 -11.54 -17.26 15.31
CA SER A 121 -10.93 -16.00 14.85
C SER A 121 -11.05 -15.80 13.34
N SER A 122 -12.01 -16.46 12.67
CA SER A 122 -12.18 -16.33 11.22
C SER A 122 -12.48 -14.89 10.77
N PHE A 123 -12.19 -14.60 9.50
CA PHE A 123 -12.54 -13.34 8.85
C PHE A 123 -12.93 -13.54 7.39
N THR A 124 -13.54 -12.51 6.81
CA THR A 124 -13.76 -12.40 5.37
C THR A 124 -13.26 -11.05 4.87
N ALA A 125 -12.77 -11.01 3.64
CA ALA A 125 -12.34 -9.78 2.98
C ALA A 125 -13.03 -9.67 1.62
N ILE A 126 -13.61 -8.50 1.34
CA ILE A 126 -14.07 -8.15 -0.01
C ILE A 126 -13.10 -7.13 -0.59
N ILE A 127 -12.64 -7.36 -1.81
CA ILE A 127 -11.68 -6.49 -2.49
C ILE A 127 -12.08 -6.26 -3.95
N PHE A 128 -11.73 -5.09 -4.46
CA PHE A 128 -11.71 -4.75 -5.88
C PHE A 128 -10.33 -4.19 -6.21
N ALA A 129 -9.60 -4.88 -7.08
CA ALA A 129 -8.27 -4.50 -7.52
C ALA A 129 -8.34 -3.79 -8.90
N ASN A 130 -8.22 -2.47 -8.91
CA ASN A 130 -8.08 -1.70 -10.15
C ASN A 130 -6.63 -1.74 -10.63
N LEU A 131 -6.27 -2.82 -11.32
CA LEU A 131 -4.89 -3.07 -11.78
C LEU A 131 -4.41 -2.06 -12.83
N LYS A 132 -5.32 -1.34 -13.52
CA LYS A 132 -4.95 -0.27 -14.45
C LYS A 132 -4.49 1.01 -13.74
N LYS A 133 -4.97 1.24 -12.52
CA LYS A 133 -4.66 2.44 -11.72
C LYS A 133 -3.84 2.11 -10.48
N TYR A 134 -3.52 0.84 -10.24
CA TYR A 134 -2.89 0.31 -9.03
C TYR A 134 -3.63 0.74 -7.74
N LYS A 135 -4.96 0.80 -7.80
CA LYS A 135 -5.82 1.15 -6.65
C LYS A 135 -6.59 -0.06 -6.16
N PHE A 136 -6.59 -0.26 -4.86
CA PHE A 136 -7.24 -1.38 -4.21
C PHE A 136 -8.29 -0.88 -3.23
N THR A 137 -9.55 -1.23 -3.48
CA THR A 137 -10.66 -0.94 -2.58
C THR A 137 -11.02 -2.20 -1.81
N TYR A 138 -10.94 -2.19 -0.48
CA TYR A 138 -11.20 -3.38 0.32
C TYR A 138 -12.00 -3.10 1.59
N HIS A 139 -12.56 -4.15 2.19
CA HIS A 139 -13.23 -4.09 3.49
C HIS A 139 -13.14 -5.46 4.16
N PHE A 140 -12.70 -5.50 5.41
CA PHE A 140 -12.64 -6.72 6.21
C PHE A 140 -13.88 -6.86 7.09
N GLY A 141 -14.36 -8.09 7.24
CA GLY A 141 -15.41 -8.48 8.16
C GLY A 141 -14.90 -9.56 9.11
N PHE A 142 -15.03 -9.33 10.40
CA PHE A 142 -14.64 -10.26 11.46
C PHE A 142 -15.91 -10.78 12.16
N PRO A 143 -16.54 -11.85 11.65
CA PRO A 143 -17.83 -12.32 12.14
C PRO A 143 -17.80 -12.59 13.64
N ALA A 144 -18.69 -11.92 14.34
CA ALA A 144 -18.99 -12.12 15.75
C ALA A 144 -20.46 -12.47 15.89
N ILE A 145 -20.71 -13.70 16.31
CA ILE A 145 -22.05 -14.21 16.58
C ILE A 145 -22.50 -13.65 17.93
N GLN A 146 -23.70 -13.05 17.96
CA GLN A 146 -24.25 -12.46 19.18
C GLN A 146 -24.80 -13.56 20.10
N SER A 147 -24.41 -13.48 21.36
CA SER A 147 -24.91 -14.35 22.41
C SER A 147 -26.13 -13.70 23.05
N ASP A 148 -27.25 -14.42 23.08
CA ASP A 148 -28.51 -13.99 23.69
C ASP A 148 -29.02 -15.09 24.64
N PRO A 149 -29.17 -14.84 25.96
CA PRO A 149 -28.86 -13.62 26.70
C PRO A 149 -27.36 -13.22 26.66
N PRO A 150 -27.00 -11.94 26.83
CA PRO A 150 -25.61 -11.51 26.80
C PRO A 150 -24.82 -11.97 28.04
N TRP A 151 -23.58 -12.41 27.85
CA TRP A 151 -22.63 -12.64 28.93
C TRP A 151 -22.23 -11.32 29.61
N LYS A 152 -22.20 -11.33 30.93
CA LYS A 152 -21.86 -10.19 31.79
C LYS A 152 -20.68 -10.55 32.69
N GLN A 153 -19.86 -9.55 33.00
CA GLN A 153 -18.77 -9.70 33.95
C GLN A 153 -19.29 -9.60 35.39
N ILE A 154 -18.85 -10.52 36.24
CA ILE A 154 -19.06 -10.51 37.69
C ILE A 154 -17.79 -9.99 38.37
N GLY A 155 -17.91 -8.92 39.16
CA GLY A 155 -16.78 -8.36 39.90
C GLY A 155 -15.70 -7.73 39.00
N PRO A 156 -14.62 -7.23 39.61
CA PRO A 156 -13.49 -6.65 38.87
C PRO A 156 -12.69 -7.74 38.15
N ALA A 157 -12.02 -7.37 37.06
CA ALA A 157 -11.03 -8.23 36.43
C ALA A 157 -9.84 -8.41 37.39
N SER A 158 -9.28 -9.62 37.44
CA SER A 158 -8.08 -9.91 38.24
C SER A 158 -6.89 -10.23 37.35
N ARG A 159 -5.68 -10.16 37.93
CA ARG A 159 -4.43 -10.52 37.27
C ARG A 159 -3.65 -11.48 38.16
N LEU A 160 -2.79 -12.27 37.54
CA LEU A 160 -1.82 -13.10 38.25
C LEU A 160 -0.70 -12.24 38.84
N HIS A 161 0.00 -12.74 39.85
CA HIS A 161 1.26 -12.14 40.27
C HIS A 161 2.38 -12.45 39.27
N ALA A 162 3.47 -11.66 39.30
CA ALA A 162 4.58 -11.75 38.34
C ALA A 162 5.18 -13.16 38.22
N ARG A 163 5.37 -13.84 39.36
CA ARG A 163 5.94 -15.19 39.39
C ARG A 163 4.94 -16.27 38.93
N GLU A 164 3.66 -16.17 39.31
CA GLU A 164 2.61 -17.05 38.78
C GLU A 164 2.48 -16.93 37.26
N THR A 165 2.63 -15.71 36.74
CA THR A 165 2.65 -15.40 35.31
C THR A 165 3.81 -16.10 34.62
N THR A 166 5.00 -16.08 35.22
CA THR A 166 6.18 -16.75 34.65
C THR A 166 5.93 -18.24 34.43
N TYR A 167 5.39 -18.93 35.45
CA TYR A 167 5.08 -20.37 35.35
C TYR A 167 3.95 -20.67 34.36
N LEU A 168 2.93 -19.80 34.28
CA LEU A 168 1.88 -19.93 33.27
C LEU A 168 2.47 -19.80 31.86
N VAL A 169 3.30 -18.78 31.63
CA VAL A 169 3.94 -18.55 30.32
C VAL A 169 4.77 -19.76 29.92
N ASP A 170 5.57 -20.32 30.83
CA ASP A 170 6.39 -21.51 30.53
C ASP A 170 5.52 -22.73 30.18
N ALA A 171 4.41 -22.96 30.91
CA ALA A 171 3.47 -24.04 30.61
C ALA A 171 2.78 -23.83 29.25
N VAL A 172 2.33 -22.61 28.94
CA VAL A 172 1.69 -22.27 27.67
C VAL A 172 2.68 -22.41 26.51
N GLN A 173 3.93 -21.96 26.66
CA GLN A 173 4.94 -22.11 25.62
C GLN A 173 5.25 -23.58 25.36
N THR A 174 5.45 -24.37 26.40
CA THR A 174 5.69 -25.82 26.29
C THR A 174 4.56 -26.50 25.52
N TRP A 175 3.29 -26.18 25.84
CA TRP A 175 2.13 -26.67 25.11
C TRP A 175 2.07 -26.19 23.65
N ARG A 176 2.38 -24.91 23.39
CA ARG A 176 2.37 -24.36 22.02
C ARG A 176 3.39 -25.03 21.10
N TYR A 177 4.55 -25.44 21.63
CA TYR A 177 5.58 -26.15 20.87
C TYR A 177 5.14 -27.54 20.41
N SER A 178 4.35 -28.25 21.21
CA SER A 178 3.86 -29.60 20.89
C SER A 178 2.47 -29.62 20.24
N SER A 179 1.79 -28.47 20.14
CA SER A 179 0.44 -28.36 19.60
C SER A 179 0.39 -27.87 18.15
N ASP A 180 -0.64 -28.31 17.43
CA ASP A 180 -0.97 -27.82 16.09
C ASP A 180 -1.14 -26.28 16.07
N VAL A 181 -0.66 -25.63 15.02
CA VAL A 181 -0.73 -24.17 14.84
C VAL A 181 -2.15 -23.60 14.91
N ARG A 182 -3.17 -24.40 14.53
CA ARG A 182 -4.60 -24.04 14.57
C ARG A 182 -5.17 -24.00 15.98
N GLN A 183 -4.53 -24.68 16.94
CA GLN A 183 -4.96 -24.71 18.35
C GLN A 183 -4.46 -23.50 19.15
N ARG A 184 -3.35 -22.88 18.74
CA ARG A 184 -2.59 -21.91 19.57
C ARG A 184 -3.38 -20.68 20.05
N GLY A 185 -4.47 -20.33 19.36
CA GLY A 185 -5.31 -19.19 19.70
C GLY A 185 -6.27 -19.44 20.87
N PHE A 186 -6.61 -20.70 21.17
CA PHE A 186 -7.64 -21.04 22.16
C PHE A 186 -7.28 -22.33 22.89
N PHE A 187 -7.31 -22.31 24.22
CA PHE A 187 -6.85 -23.41 25.05
C PHE A 187 -7.53 -23.43 26.41
N LEU A 188 -7.29 -24.48 27.19
CA LEU A 188 -7.73 -24.62 28.58
C LEU A 188 -6.53 -24.55 29.50
N ALA A 189 -6.69 -23.96 30.68
CA ALA A 189 -5.69 -23.99 31.73
C ALA A 189 -6.34 -24.39 33.06
N LYS A 190 -5.67 -25.24 33.82
CA LYS A 190 -6.05 -25.51 35.20
C LYS A 190 -4.88 -25.44 36.16
N ARG A 191 -5.18 -25.14 37.42
CA ARG A 191 -4.23 -25.28 38.52
C ARG A 191 -4.48 -26.61 39.21
N ILE A 192 -3.44 -27.42 39.38
CA ILE A 192 -3.50 -28.65 40.17
C ILE A 192 -2.80 -28.40 41.50
N ARG A 193 -3.55 -28.51 42.60
CA ARG A 193 -3.04 -28.37 43.96
C ARG A 193 -2.65 -29.75 44.52
N GLY A 194 -1.39 -29.93 44.89
CA GLY A 194 -0.86 -31.16 45.52
C GLY A 194 -0.44 -32.29 44.57
N GLY A 195 0.71 -32.92 44.89
CA GLY A 195 1.35 -34.08 44.22
C GLY A 195 2.77 -33.73 43.75
N THR A 196 3.88 -34.24 44.30
CA THR A 196 4.23 -35.58 44.81
C THR A 196 4.92 -35.57 46.18
N GLU A 197 4.89 -36.71 46.88
CA GLU A 197 5.66 -37.03 48.07
C GLU A 197 7.13 -36.57 47.98
N ALA A 198 7.63 -36.06 49.10
CA ALA A 198 9.01 -35.64 49.31
C ALA A 198 9.97 -36.83 49.16
N GLY A 199 10.33 -37.16 47.92
CA GLY A 199 11.53 -37.93 47.62
C GLY A 199 12.72 -36.98 47.59
N GLU A 200 13.62 -37.12 48.56
CA GLU A 200 14.86 -36.35 48.69
C GLU A 200 15.56 -36.10 47.35
N ARG A 201 15.70 -34.83 46.91
CA ARG A 201 16.79 -34.41 46.01
C ARG A 201 17.00 -32.89 45.93
N SER A 202 18.26 -32.54 46.17
CA SER A 202 19.10 -31.41 45.75
C SER A 202 18.55 -29.97 45.70
N ARG A 203 19.29 -29.08 46.39
CA ARG A 203 19.13 -27.61 46.43
C ARG A 203 19.46 -26.94 45.09
N THR A 204 18.46 -26.74 44.23
CA THR A 204 18.37 -25.72 43.14
C THR A 204 17.02 -25.87 42.41
N PRO A 205 16.54 -24.82 41.70
CA PRO A 205 15.60 -23.81 42.21
C PRO A 205 14.24 -24.37 42.67
N VAL A 206 13.57 -23.65 43.58
CA VAL A 206 12.25 -23.98 44.15
C VAL A 206 11.25 -24.27 43.02
N SER A 207 10.62 -25.45 43.08
CA SER A 207 9.60 -25.85 42.10
C SER A 207 8.32 -25.03 42.29
N PRO A 208 7.52 -24.76 41.23
CA PRO A 208 6.27 -23.99 41.36
C PRO A 208 5.31 -24.54 42.42
N LEU A 209 5.34 -25.87 42.65
CA LEU A 209 4.55 -26.52 43.70
C LEU A 209 5.03 -26.14 45.11
N GLU A 210 6.34 -26.03 45.32
CA GLU A 210 6.93 -25.59 46.60
C GLU A 210 6.70 -24.08 46.85
N GLU A 211 6.54 -23.27 45.80
CA GLU A 211 6.36 -21.82 45.92
C GLU A 211 4.88 -21.40 46.05
N PHE A 212 3.99 -21.96 45.22
CA PHE A 212 2.59 -21.52 45.13
C PHE A 212 1.57 -22.60 45.51
N GLY A 213 2.03 -23.83 45.80
CA GLY A 213 1.16 -24.95 46.16
C GLY A 213 0.39 -25.55 44.98
N TYR A 214 0.66 -25.11 43.74
CA TYR A 214 0.01 -25.63 42.54
C TYR A 214 0.90 -25.59 41.29
N THR A 215 0.54 -26.39 40.29
CA THR A 215 1.17 -26.38 38.95
C THR A 215 0.14 -26.10 37.86
N TRP A 216 0.60 -25.54 36.74
CA TRP A 216 -0.22 -25.26 35.57
C TRP A 216 -0.27 -26.46 34.63
N VAL A 217 -1.47 -26.83 34.19
CA VAL A 217 -1.68 -27.79 33.11
C VAL A 217 -2.47 -27.11 32.00
N ILE A 218 -1.96 -27.21 30.77
CA ILE A 218 -2.56 -26.63 29.57
C ILE A 218 -3.12 -27.74 28.67
N GLY A 219 -4.32 -27.55 28.15
CA GLY A 219 -5.01 -28.51 27.29
C GLY A 219 -5.64 -27.85 26.06
N THR A 220 -5.96 -28.66 25.05
CA THR A 220 -6.76 -28.24 23.89
C THR A 220 -8.22 -28.04 24.30
N LEU A 221 -9.00 -27.33 23.46
CA LEU A 221 -10.44 -27.17 23.73
C LEU A 221 -11.20 -28.50 23.76
N GLU A 222 -10.79 -29.48 22.94
CA GLU A 222 -11.38 -30.82 22.90
C GLU A 222 -11.29 -31.53 24.26
N ALA A 223 -10.24 -31.26 25.04
CA ALA A 223 -10.04 -31.88 26.34
C ALA A 223 -11.17 -31.53 27.33
N TYR A 224 -11.91 -30.44 27.10
CA TYR A 224 -13.07 -30.09 27.91
C TYR A 224 -14.09 -31.23 27.96
N GLU A 225 -14.51 -31.75 26.80
CA GLU A 225 -15.48 -32.85 26.71
C GLU A 225 -14.92 -34.18 27.23
N LYS A 226 -13.60 -34.30 27.27
CA LYS A 226 -12.88 -35.45 27.85
C LYS A 226 -12.67 -35.32 29.37
N GLY A 227 -13.29 -34.33 30.02
CA GLY A 227 -13.25 -34.16 31.47
C GLY A 227 -12.00 -33.47 32.00
N PHE A 228 -11.36 -32.59 31.23
CA PHE A 228 -10.14 -31.87 31.64
C PHE A 228 -10.27 -31.19 33.01
N PHE A 229 -11.47 -30.71 33.37
CA PHE A 229 -11.77 -30.04 34.63
C PHE A 229 -12.44 -30.93 35.70
N HIS A 230 -12.59 -32.24 35.47
CA HIS A 230 -13.16 -33.15 36.47
C HIS A 230 -12.32 -33.13 37.77
N GLY A 231 -12.99 -32.96 38.91
CA GLY A 231 -12.34 -32.93 40.22
C GLY A 231 -11.49 -31.70 40.52
N ILE A 232 -11.53 -30.66 39.67
CA ILE A 232 -10.81 -29.39 39.88
C ILE A 232 -11.76 -28.35 40.45
N ASP A 233 -11.36 -27.51 41.40
CA ASP A 233 -12.22 -26.45 41.92
C ASP A 233 -12.52 -25.38 40.87
N GLU A 234 -13.72 -24.78 40.90
CA GLU A 234 -14.13 -23.75 39.92
C GLU A 234 -13.14 -22.58 39.82
N ALA A 235 -12.52 -22.20 40.94
CA ALA A 235 -11.50 -21.15 41.05
C ALA A 235 -10.23 -21.46 40.22
N ASP A 236 -9.97 -22.73 39.94
CA ASP A 236 -8.76 -23.22 39.29
C ASP A 236 -9.01 -23.71 37.85
N ARG A 237 -10.20 -23.50 37.29
CA ARG A 237 -10.56 -23.81 35.90
C ARG A 237 -10.56 -22.54 35.08
N LEU A 238 -9.72 -22.43 34.05
CA LEU A 238 -9.69 -21.27 33.15
C LEU A 238 -9.84 -21.70 31.69
N ILE A 239 -10.75 -21.04 30.99
CA ILE A 239 -10.89 -21.13 29.53
C ILE A 239 -10.13 -19.94 28.94
N CYS A 240 -9.22 -20.20 28.01
CA CYS A 240 -8.20 -19.24 27.61
C CYS A 240 -8.26 -18.94 26.12
N PHE A 241 -7.92 -17.71 25.75
CA PHE A 241 -7.61 -17.36 24.37
C PHE A 241 -6.43 -16.40 24.31
N ALA A 242 -5.65 -16.46 23.24
CA ALA A 242 -4.60 -15.51 22.96
C ALA A 242 -5.24 -14.15 22.62
N ASP A 243 -5.04 -13.16 23.48
CA ASP A 243 -5.69 -11.86 23.39
C ASP A 243 -4.69 -10.79 22.90
N PRO A 244 -4.82 -10.28 21.66
CA PRO A 244 -3.99 -9.19 21.16
C PRO A 244 -4.49 -7.80 21.62
N SER A 245 -5.50 -7.73 22.49
CA SER A 245 -5.95 -6.48 23.08
C SER A 245 -4.87 -5.89 23.99
N THR A 246 -4.57 -4.61 23.80
CA THR A 246 -3.67 -3.84 24.66
C THR A 246 -4.44 -2.88 25.58
N TYR A 247 -5.78 -2.93 25.53
CA TYR A 247 -6.64 -2.17 26.42
C TYR A 247 -6.68 -2.79 27.81
N GLU A 248 -6.66 -1.95 28.85
CA GLU A 248 -6.49 -2.41 30.23
C GLU A 248 -7.61 -3.33 30.74
N GLU A 249 -8.86 -3.08 30.33
CA GLU A 249 -10.03 -3.81 30.82
C GLU A 249 -10.81 -4.53 29.70
N ASN A 250 -10.53 -4.22 28.44
CA ASN A 250 -11.34 -4.72 27.33
C ASN A 250 -10.74 -6.00 26.73
N PRO A 251 -11.42 -7.16 26.81
CA PRO A 251 -10.97 -8.37 26.11
C PRO A 251 -11.04 -8.19 24.60
N GLY A 252 -10.20 -8.94 23.88
CA GLY A 252 -10.21 -8.96 22.42
C GLY A 252 -11.48 -9.54 21.81
N TRP A 253 -11.71 -9.17 20.54
CA TRP A 253 -12.82 -9.63 19.72
C TRP A 253 -13.05 -11.15 19.67
N PRO A 254 -12.00 -12.03 19.63
CA PRO A 254 -12.17 -13.49 19.56
C PRO A 254 -13.01 -14.09 20.68
N LEU A 255 -13.02 -13.45 21.86
CA LEU A 255 -13.80 -13.93 22.99
C LEU A 255 -15.29 -14.06 22.64
N ARG A 256 -15.82 -13.22 21.74
CA ARG A 256 -17.23 -13.30 21.34
C ARG A 256 -17.62 -14.67 20.80
N ASN A 257 -16.80 -15.26 19.92
CA ASN A 257 -17.10 -16.56 19.32
C ASN A 257 -16.79 -17.71 20.29
N LEU A 258 -15.78 -17.56 21.15
CA LEU A 258 -15.50 -18.52 22.22
C LEU A 258 -16.69 -18.66 23.20
N LEU A 259 -17.33 -17.55 23.56
CA LEU A 259 -18.53 -17.55 24.41
C LEU A 259 -19.71 -18.29 23.78
N ILE A 260 -19.78 -18.32 22.44
CA ILE A 260 -20.80 -19.06 21.70
C ILE A 260 -20.52 -20.56 21.77
N LEU A 261 -19.27 -20.98 21.59
CA LEU A 261 -18.86 -22.37 21.80
C LEU A 261 -19.21 -22.83 23.22
N MET A 262 -18.84 -22.05 24.23
CA MET A 262 -19.10 -22.38 25.64
C MET A 262 -20.60 -22.58 25.93
N ARG A 263 -21.46 -21.73 25.38
CA ARG A 263 -22.91 -21.85 25.57
C ARG A 263 -23.50 -23.03 24.80
N HIS A 264 -23.22 -23.11 23.50
CA HIS A 264 -23.95 -24.02 22.62
C HIS A 264 -23.43 -25.45 22.70
N ARG A 265 -22.12 -25.62 22.94
CA ARG A 265 -21.51 -26.94 23.04
C ARG A 265 -21.38 -27.41 24.48
N TRP A 266 -20.79 -26.59 25.35
CA TRP A 266 -20.50 -26.97 26.73
C TRP A 266 -21.63 -26.70 27.72
N ARG A 267 -22.70 -26.02 27.27
CA ARG A 267 -23.86 -25.64 28.10
C ARG A 267 -23.46 -24.85 29.35
N LEU A 268 -22.39 -24.07 29.25
CA LEU A 268 -21.92 -23.23 30.35
C LEU A 268 -22.71 -21.93 30.41
N ASN A 269 -23.15 -21.60 31.63
CA ASN A 269 -23.74 -20.30 31.95
C ASN A 269 -22.80 -19.44 32.81
N ARG A 270 -21.73 -20.03 33.34
CA ARG A 270 -20.71 -19.37 34.15
C ARG A 270 -19.34 -19.95 33.87
N ALA A 271 -18.32 -19.10 33.78
CA ALA A 271 -16.95 -19.52 33.53
C ALA A 271 -15.91 -18.45 33.89
N GLN A 272 -14.68 -18.90 34.14
CA GLN A 272 -13.51 -18.03 34.19
C GLN A 272 -12.80 -17.98 32.84
N ILE A 273 -12.59 -16.78 32.34
CA ILE A 273 -11.87 -16.53 31.10
C ILE A 273 -10.50 -15.92 31.40
N LEU A 274 -9.44 -16.54 30.87
CA LEU A 274 -8.11 -15.96 30.83
C LEU A 274 -7.87 -15.32 29.45
N CYS A 275 -7.87 -14.00 29.40
CA CYS A 275 -7.41 -13.22 28.27
C CYS A 275 -5.88 -13.25 28.27
N TYR A 276 -5.28 -14.21 27.57
CA TYR A 276 -3.85 -14.48 27.64
C TYR A 276 -3.07 -13.42 26.84
N ARG A 277 -2.36 -12.55 27.57
CA ARG A 277 -1.60 -11.41 27.05
C ARG A 277 -0.11 -11.46 27.39
N ASP A 278 0.36 -12.56 27.95
CA ASP A 278 1.75 -12.65 28.40
C ASP A 278 2.66 -13.21 27.32
N THR A 279 3.88 -12.68 27.25
CA THR A 279 4.87 -13.05 26.22
C THR A 279 6.10 -13.65 26.87
N HIS A 280 6.79 -14.56 26.17
CA HIS A 280 7.99 -15.19 26.72
C HIS A 280 9.11 -14.19 27.03
N LEU A 281 9.25 -13.13 26.22
CA LEU A 281 10.25 -12.08 26.40
C LEU A 281 10.03 -11.23 27.66
N ARG A 282 8.78 -11.14 28.13
CA ARG A 282 8.38 -10.35 29.31
C ARG A 282 7.48 -11.17 30.22
N ARG A 283 7.93 -12.40 30.52
CA ARG A 283 7.14 -13.43 31.22
C ARG A 283 6.85 -13.12 32.69
N ASP A 284 7.54 -12.13 33.25
CA ASP A 284 7.34 -11.60 34.60
C ASP A 284 6.33 -10.44 34.65
N GLN A 285 5.86 -9.93 33.51
CA GLN A 285 4.89 -8.85 33.44
C GLN A 285 3.45 -9.42 33.34
N PRO A 286 2.62 -9.29 34.39
CA PRO A 286 1.25 -9.81 34.39
C PRO A 286 0.31 -8.92 33.58
N ASN A 287 0.26 -9.17 32.27
CA ASN A 287 -0.62 -8.45 31.35
C ASN A 287 -1.96 -9.17 31.15
N SER A 288 -2.00 -10.48 31.34
CA SER A 288 -3.24 -11.26 31.18
C SER A 288 -4.33 -10.82 32.15
N LEU A 289 -5.58 -10.84 31.67
CA LEU A 289 -6.78 -10.54 32.45
C LEU A 289 -7.55 -11.84 32.75
N ILE A 290 -7.98 -12.01 33.98
CA ILE A 290 -8.91 -13.06 34.38
C ILE A 290 -10.28 -12.43 34.61
N LEU A 291 -11.27 -12.89 33.84
CA LEU A 291 -12.64 -12.41 33.87
C LEU A 291 -13.57 -13.50 34.38
N GLN A 292 -14.37 -13.18 35.40
CA GLN A 292 -15.47 -14.03 35.83
C GLN A 292 -16.72 -13.65 35.04
N LEU A 293 -17.22 -14.56 34.20
CA LEU A 293 -18.34 -14.29 33.32
C LEU A 293 -19.53 -15.16 33.67
N GLU A 294 -20.71 -14.57 33.59
CA GLU A 294 -21.98 -15.26 33.77
C GLU A 294 -23.02 -14.76 32.77
N SER A 295 -23.90 -15.65 32.36
CA SER A 295 -25.09 -15.36 31.59
C SER A 295 -26.28 -15.99 32.29
N GLU A 296 -27.44 -15.40 32.07
CA GLU A 296 -28.71 -16.06 32.35
C GLU A 296 -28.75 -17.39 31.57
N GLY A 297 -29.16 -18.45 32.28
CA GLY A 297 -29.26 -19.79 31.71
C GLY A 297 -30.38 -19.87 30.68
N VAL A 298 -30.14 -20.63 29.62
CA VAL A 298 -31.14 -20.93 28.60
C VAL A 298 -31.39 -22.43 28.63
N ASP A 299 -32.65 -22.84 28.72
CA ASP A 299 -33.05 -24.24 28.51
C ASP A 299 -32.89 -24.56 27.03
N LEU A 300 -31.68 -24.98 26.65
CA LEU A 300 -31.38 -25.45 25.31
C LEU A 300 -31.78 -26.92 25.24
N GLU A 301 -32.64 -27.29 24.28
CA GLU A 301 -33.09 -28.68 24.13
C GLU A 301 -31.89 -29.65 24.06
N PRO A 302 -31.99 -30.83 24.72
CA PRO A 302 -30.91 -31.80 24.74
C PRO A 302 -30.67 -32.33 23.33
N VAL A 303 -29.44 -32.14 22.83
CA VAL A 303 -28.97 -32.82 21.62
C VAL A 303 -28.65 -34.24 22.04
N SER A 304 -29.55 -35.18 21.74
CA SER A 304 -29.33 -36.61 22.00
C SER A 304 -28.17 -37.13 21.16
N LEU A 305 -27.10 -37.59 21.82
CA LEU A 305 -25.89 -38.15 21.17
C LEU A 305 -26.10 -39.56 20.57
N GLU A 306 -27.32 -40.10 20.56
CA GLU A 306 -27.59 -41.51 20.24
C GLU A 306 -28.41 -41.78 18.95
N SER A 307 -28.75 -40.77 18.15
CA SER A 307 -29.48 -41.01 16.88
C SER A 307 -28.59 -40.76 15.66
N SER A 308 -27.85 -41.78 15.25
CA SER A 308 -27.30 -41.87 13.90
C SER A 308 -28.45 -41.94 12.88
N HIS A 309 -28.40 -41.08 11.86
CA HIS A 309 -29.23 -41.10 10.62
C HIS A 309 -30.50 -40.23 10.51
N SER A 310 -30.66 -39.14 11.27
CA SER A 310 -31.49 -38.02 10.78
C SER A 310 -30.72 -36.71 10.85
N SER A 311 -30.81 -35.88 9.81
CA SER A 311 -30.11 -34.61 9.70
C SER A 311 -30.50 -33.66 10.84
N LEU A 312 -29.69 -33.66 11.91
CA LEU A 312 -29.77 -32.67 12.99
C LEU A 312 -29.50 -31.29 12.37
N GLN A 313 -30.54 -30.56 12.01
CA GLN A 313 -30.38 -29.16 11.62
C GLN A 313 -29.84 -28.40 12.83
N ALA A 314 -28.65 -27.82 12.69
CA ALA A 314 -28.11 -26.91 13.69
C ALA A 314 -29.15 -25.81 14.02
N PRO A 315 -29.23 -25.35 15.27
CA PRO A 315 -30.14 -24.28 15.64
C PRO A 315 -29.90 -23.04 14.77
N LYS A 316 -30.92 -22.19 14.60
CA LYS A 316 -30.84 -21.00 13.76
C LYS A 316 -29.68 -20.10 14.20
N LEU A 317 -28.83 -19.70 13.23
CA LEU A 317 -27.71 -18.79 13.46
C LEU A 317 -28.19 -17.48 14.12
N PRO A 318 -27.62 -17.08 15.28
CA PRO A 318 -27.92 -15.79 15.91
C PRO A 318 -27.44 -14.61 15.06
N LYS A 319 -27.84 -13.40 15.47
CA LYS A 319 -27.44 -12.17 14.77
C LYS A 319 -25.91 -12.05 14.69
N VAL A 320 -25.41 -11.70 13.51
CA VAL A 320 -23.98 -11.55 13.24
C VAL A 320 -23.60 -10.07 13.07
N THR A 321 -22.45 -9.68 13.60
CA THR A 321 -21.83 -8.36 13.38
C THR A 321 -20.34 -8.53 13.12
N GLY A 322 -19.63 -7.51 12.61
CA GLY A 322 -18.17 -7.67 12.42
C GLY A 322 -17.50 -6.85 11.33
N TRP A 323 -18.21 -6.08 10.52
CA TRP A 323 -17.57 -5.21 9.53
C TRP A 323 -16.65 -4.20 10.19
N GLU A 324 -15.42 -4.13 9.68
CA GLU A 324 -14.37 -3.24 10.19
C GLU A 324 -14.78 -1.77 10.03
N ARG A 325 -14.41 -0.95 11.02
CA ARG A 325 -14.60 0.50 10.94
C ARG A 325 -13.30 1.17 10.49
N THR A 326 -13.43 2.24 9.72
CA THR A 326 -12.29 3.12 9.42
C THR A 326 -11.83 3.84 10.70
N GLU A 327 -10.65 4.47 10.65
CA GLU A 327 -10.15 5.31 11.75
C GLU A 327 -11.14 6.42 12.15
N ALA A 328 -11.94 6.90 11.20
CA ALA A 328 -13.04 7.85 11.43
C ALA A 328 -14.31 7.21 12.04
N GLY A 329 -14.27 5.93 12.42
CA GLY A 329 -15.38 5.19 13.04
C GLY A 329 -16.50 4.76 12.07
N LYS A 330 -16.35 5.02 10.77
CA LYS A 330 -17.38 4.73 9.75
C LYS A 330 -17.25 3.31 9.22
N LEU A 331 -18.40 2.67 8.95
CA LEU A 331 -18.47 1.38 8.26
C LEU A 331 -18.35 1.60 6.75
N SER A 332 -17.12 1.74 6.27
CA SER A 332 -16.83 2.03 4.87
C SER A 332 -15.55 1.33 4.41
N SER A 333 -15.50 1.03 3.12
CA SER A 333 -14.33 0.43 2.49
C SER A 333 -13.10 1.35 2.58
N ARG A 334 -11.92 0.75 2.72
CA ARG A 334 -10.62 1.42 2.62
C ARG A 334 -10.17 1.45 1.16
N ASN A 335 -9.41 2.48 0.79
CA ASN A 335 -8.82 2.61 -0.53
C ASN A 335 -7.31 2.83 -0.37
N VAL A 336 -6.52 2.04 -1.08
CA VAL A 336 -5.07 2.15 -1.10
C VAL A 336 -4.62 2.41 -2.54
N ASP A 337 -3.81 3.44 -2.73
CA ASP A 337 -3.20 3.79 -4.02
C ASP A 337 -1.73 3.40 -3.98
N LEU A 338 -1.38 2.38 -4.77
CA LEU A 338 0.00 1.88 -4.87
C LEU A 338 0.65 2.29 -6.19
N SER A 339 0.09 3.25 -6.91
CA SER A 339 0.65 3.70 -8.19
C SER A 339 2.07 4.24 -8.05
N GLU A 340 2.42 4.87 -6.92
CA GLU A 340 3.80 5.32 -6.69
C GLU A 340 4.82 4.18 -6.57
N TYR A 341 4.38 2.97 -6.22
CA TYR A 341 5.24 1.79 -6.03
C TYR A 341 5.17 0.80 -7.19
N MET A 342 4.11 0.87 -8.01
CA MET A 342 3.81 -0.14 -9.04
C MET A 342 3.71 0.43 -10.47
N ASP A 343 3.56 1.74 -10.66
CA ASP A 343 3.49 2.37 -11.99
C ASP A 343 4.90 2.74 -12.47
N GLU A 344 5.39 2.04 -13.49
CA GLU A 344 6.72 2.25 -14.08
C GLU A 344 6.96 3.71 -14.52
N ARG A 345 5.91 4.42 -14.97
CA ARG A 345 6.04 5.81 -15.40
C ARG A 345 6.27 6.74 -14.22
N LYS A 346 5.57 6.50 -13.11
CA LYS A 346 5.75 7.28 -11.87
C LYS A 346 7.09 6.97 -11.22
N LEU A 347 7.53 5.71 -11.25
CA LEU A 347 8.85 5.31 -10.77
C LEU A 347 9.97 6.02 -11.56
N ALA A 348 9.84 6.09 -12.89
CA ALA A 348 10.79 6.83 -13.73
C ALA A 348 10.79 8.35 -13.42
N ASP A 349 9.61 8.97 -13.25
CA ASP A 349 9.50 10.39 -12.87
C ASP A 349 10.15 10.67 -11.50
N GLN A 350 9.89 9.83 -10.51
CA GLN A 350 10.51 9.94 -9.18
C GLN A 350 12.03 9.79 -9.23
N ALA A 351 12.55 8.85 -10.02
CA ALA A 351 13.99 8.64 -10.16
C ALA A 351 14.69 9.84 -10.80
N VAL A 352 14.09 10.44 -11.84
CA VAL A 352 14.61 11.66 -12.49
C VAL A 352 14.60 12.84 -11.51
N ASP A 353 13.48 13.07 -10.82
CA ASP A 353 13.34 14.16 -9.87
C ASP A 353 14.28 13.99 -8.66
N LEU A 354 14.51 12.76 -8.21
CA LEU A 354 15.46 12.46 -7.14
C LEU A 354 16.89 12.83 -7.55
N ASN A 355 17.31 12.53 -8.78
CA ASN A 355 18.64 12.88 -9.26
C ASN A 355 18.90 14.40 -9.18
N LEU A 356 17.93 15.20 -9.63
CA LEU A 356 18.02 16.67 -9.54
C LEU A 356 17.99 17.18 -8.10
N LYS A 357 17.13 16.61 -7.25
CA LYS A 357 17.10 16.94 -5.81
C LYS A 357 18.43 16.62 -5.12
N LEU A 358 19.12 15.55 -5.50
CA LEU A 358 20.45 15.23 -4.98
C LEU A 358 21.49 16.32 -5.36
N ILE A 359 21.43 16.89 -6.56
CA ILE A 359 22.28 18.03 -6.96
C ILE A 359 21.98 19.24 -6.07
N LYS A 360 20.70 19.56 -5.87
CA LYS A 360 20.28 20.65 -4.97
C LYS A 360 20.82 20.43 -3.55
N TRP A 361 20.59 19.26 -2.96
CA TRP A 361 20.99 19.00 -1.57
C TRP A 361 22.50 18.94 -1.36
N ARG A 362 23.26 18.43 -2.34
CA ARG A 362 24.70 18.20 -2.18
C ARG A 362 25.57 19.36 -2.65
N ILE A 363 25.17 20.05 -3.71
CA ILE A 363 26.05 20.99 -4.45
C ILE A 363 25.50 22.40 -4.43
N ALA A 364 24.20 22.58 -4.70
CA ALA A 364 23.60 23.90 -4.87
C ALA A 364 22.27 24.04 -4.10
N PRO A 365 22.27 24.20 -2.76
CA PRO A 365 21.05 24.21 -1.95
C PRO A 365 20.03 25.29 -2.33
N THR A 366 20.52 26.41 -2.87
CA THR A 366 19.71 27.57 -3.26
C THR A 366 19.10 27.45 -4.65
N ILE A 367 19.42 26.41 -5.44
CA ILE A 367 18.84 26.24 -6.78
C ILE A 367 17.34 25.96 -6.70
N ASP A 368 16.57 26.67 -7.51
CA ASP A 368 15.15 26.44 -7.68
C ASP A 368 14.91 25.52 -8.89
N LEU A 369 14.75 24.23 -8.60
CA LEU A 369 14.49 23.22 -9.61
C LEU A 369 13.06 23.29 -10.16
N ASP A 370 12.11 23.85 -9.38
CA ASP A 370 10.70 23.90 -9.80
C ASP A 370 10.51 24.95 -10.89
N VAL A 371 11.24 26.07 -10.84
CA VAL A 371 11.26 27.07 -11.92
C VAL A 371 11.77 26.46 -13.23
N ILE A 372 12.83 25.64 -13.16
CA ILE A 372 13.39 24.96 -14.35
C ILE A 372 12.41 23.91 -14.88
N LYS A 373 11.86 23.06 -13.99
CA LYS A 373 10.92 21.99 -14.34
C LYS A 373 9.67 22.51 -15.06
N ASN A 374 9.14 23.64 -14.58
CA ASN A 374 7.90 24.23 -15.07
C ASN A 374 8.06 25.16 -16.28
N ALA A 375 9.30 25.50 -16.65
CA ALA A 375 9.55 26.35 -17.81
C ALA A 375 9.08 25.69 -19.11
N LYS A 376 8.35 26.45 -19.94
CA LYS A 376 7.95 26.02 -21.28
C LYS A 376 8.96 26.49 -22.31
N CYS A 377 9.63 25.55 -22.97
CA CYS A 377 10.71 25.83 -23.90
C CYS A 377 10.28 25.65 -25.36
N LEU A 378 10.37 26.72 -26.16
CA LEU A 378 10.19 26.67 -27.61
C LEU A 378 11.55 26.58 -28.29
N LEU A 379 11.79 25.53 -29.08
CA LEU A 379 13.03 25.29 -29.81
C LEU A 379 12.78 25.52 -31.30
N LEU A 380 13.29 26.65 -31.81
CA LEU A 380 13.23 26.99 -33.22
C LEU A 380 14.44 26.36 -33.93
N GLY A 381 14.20 25.20 -34.54
CA GLY A 381 15.21 24.33 -35.12
C GLY A 381 15.27 22.97 -34.41
N ALA A 382 15.08 21.89 -35.16
CA ALA A 382 15.24 20.50 -34.73
C ALA A 382 16.46 19.82 -35.39
N GLY A 383 17.46 20.62 -35.76
CA GLY A 383 18.77 20.16 -36.22
C GLY A 383 19.69 19.72 -35.08
N THR A 384 21.00 19.82 -35.29
CA THR A 384 22.02 19.41 -34.30
C THR A 384 21.83 20.13 -32.97
N LEU A 385 21.70 21.46 -32.98
CA LEU A 385 21.48 22.21 -31.75
C LEU A 385 20.17 21.83 -31.05
N GLY A 386 19.05 21.78 -31.77
CA GLY A 386 17.74 21.44 -31.21
C GLY A 386 17.70 20.09 -30.50
N THR A 387 18.30 19.09 -31.13
CA THR A 387 18.33 17.71 -30.59
C THR A 387 19.23 17.56 -29.35
N TYR A 388 20.34 18.29 -29.26
CA TYR A 388 21.19 18.29 -28.04
C TYR A 388 20.62 19.17 -26.92
N VAL A 389 20.11 20.37 -27.24
CA VAL A 389 19.53 21.28 -26.26
C VAL A 389 18.32 20.64 -25.59
N SER A 390 17.43 20.02 -26.36
CA SER A 390 16.25 19.34 -25.79
C SER A 390 16.60 18.19 -24.84
N ARG A 391 17.59 17.36 -25.16
CA ARG A 391 18.09 16.33 -24.24
C ARG A 391 18.65 16.93 -22.95
N THR A 392 19.34 18.06 -23.06
CA THR A 392 19.89 18.77 -21.90
C THR A 392 18.77 19.35 -21.03
N LEU A 393 17.76 19.99 -21.64
CA LEU A 393 16.58 20.51 -20.95
C LEU A 393 15.82 19.40 -20.20
N MET A 394 15.59 18.28 -20.86
CA MET A 394 14.95 17.11 -20.26
C MET A 394 15.77 16.54 -19.09
N GLY A 395 17.11 16.50 -19.23
CA GLY A 395 18.03 16.11 -18.15
C GLY A 395 17.97 17.04 -16.94
N TRP A 396 17.68 18.33 -17.15
CA TRP A 396 17.43 19.32 -16.10
C TRP A 396 15.99 19.36 -15.59
N GLY A 397 15.13 18.46 -16.07
CA GLY A 397 13.79 18.29 -15.57
C GLY A 397 12.71 19.08 -16.31
N VAL A 398 13.03 19.83 -17.37
CA VAL A 398 12.04 20.56 -18.17
C VAL A 398 11.00 19.58 -18.73
N ARG A 399 9.71 19.87 -18.52
CA ARG A 399 8.62 19.00 -18.95
C ARG A 399 7.93 19.43 -20.24
N LYS A 400 7.89 20.73 -20.58
CA LYS A 400 7.23 21.22 -21.81
C LYS A 400 8.25 21.67 -22.85
N ILE A 401 8.37 20.93 -23.94
CA ILE A 401 9.32 21.21 -25.03
C ILE A 401 8.57 21.20 -26.37
N THR A 402 8.61 22.31 -27.10
CA THR A 402 7.98 22.40 -28.42
C THR A 402 9.02 22.68 -29.49
N PHE A 403 9.04 21.89 -30.56
CA PHE A 403 9.92 22.06 -31.71
C PHE A 403 9.22 22.76 -32.86
N VAL A 404 9.97 23.58 -33.59
CA VAL A 404 9.58 24.14 -34.90
C VAL A 404 10.68 23.85 -35.90
N ASP A 405 10.36 23.13 -36.98
CA ASP A 405 11.29 22.80 -38.07
C ASP A 405 10.50 22.34 -39.31
N ASN A 406 10.90 22.79 -40.50
CA ASN A 406 10.21 22.43 -41.75
C ASN A 406 10.84 21.25 -42.50
N ALA A 407 12.05 20.83 -42.11
CA ALA A 407 12.84 19.86 -42.85
C ALA A 407 12.45 18.41 -42.53
N THR A 408 12.91 17.50 -43.40
CA THR A 408 12.86 16.06 -43.20
C THR A 408 14.20 15.52 -42.74
N VAL A 409 14.18 14.38 -42.04
CA VAL A 409 15.40 13.67 -41.63
C VAL A 409 16.07 13.07 -42.87
N SER A 410 17.35 13.37 -43.06
CA SER A 410 18.19 12.79 -44.13
C SER A 410 19.20 11.80 -43.56
N PHE A 411 19.74 10.89 -44.39
CA PHE A 411 20.69 9.85 -43.99
C PHE A 411 21.93 10.35 -43.23
N SER A 412 22.33 11.61 -43.46
CA SER A 412 23.48 12.23 -42.78
C SER A 412 23.14 12.81 -41.40
N ASN A 413 21.87 12.83 -41.01
CA ASN A 413 21.40 13.47 -39.77
C ASN A 413 21.58 12.59 -38.51
N PRO A 414 21.23 11.29 -38.49
CA PRO A 414 21.28 10.48 -37.27
C PRO A 414 22.61 10.51 -36.52
N VAL A 415 23.74 10.56 -37.24
CA VAL A 415 25.08 10.62 -36.64
C VAL A 415 25.44 11.97 -35.99
N ARG A 416 24.63 13.02 -36.21
CA ARG A 416 24.85 14.39 -35.70
C ARG A 416 23.67 14.94 -34.90
N GLN A 417 22.53 14.24 -34.90
CA GLN A 417 21.24 14.72 -34.38
C GLN A 417 20.62 13.60 -33.53
N PRO A 418 20.92 13.54 -32.20
CA PRO A 418 20.68 12.37 -31.34
C PRO A 418 19.21 12.06 -31.00
N LEU A 419 18.26 12.58 -31.78
CA LEU A 419 16.83 12.23 -31.69
C LEU A 419 16.33 11.48 -32.93
N PHE A 420 17.20 11.22 -33.91
CA PHE A 420 16.84 10.54 -35.15
C PHE A 420 17.65 9.26 -35.34
N ASN A 421 17.00 8.22 -35.83
CA ASN A 421 17.57 6.93 -36.18
C ASN A 421 17.67 6.77 -37.72
N PHE A 422 18.35 5.72 -38.17
CA PHE A 422 18.42 5.37 -39.60
C PHE A 422 17.02 5.15 -40.20
N GLU A 423 16.12 4.50 -39.47
CA GLU A 423 14.73 4.24 -39.90
C GLU A 423 13.96 5.53 -40.23
N ASP A 424 14.27 6.62 -39.53
CA ASP A 424 13.62 7.92 -39.72
C ASP A 424 14.00 8.57 -41.06
N CYS A 425 15.04 8.06 -41.74
CA CYS A 425 15.49 8.56 -43.05
C CYS A 425 14.73 7.89 -44.22
N LEU A 426 14.06 6.77 -43.96
CA LEU A 426 13.40 5.98 -45.00
C LEU A 426 12.14 6.68 -45.52
N ASN A 427 11.65 6.28 -46.70
CA ASN A 427 10.41 6.78 -47.31
C ASN A 427 10.35 8.32 -47.47
N GLY A 428 11.47 8.95 -47.81
CA GLY A 428 11.56 10.40 -47.98
C GLY A 428 11.85 11.19 -46.70
N GLY A 429 12.06 10.49 -45.58
CA GLY A 429 12.45 11.07 -44.30
C GLY A 429 11.27 11.57 -43.47
N ALA A 430 11.28 11.25 -42.18
CA ALA A 430 10.31 11.74 -41.21
C ALA A 430 10.43 13.27 -41.06
N LYS A 431 9.32 13.93 -40.70
CA LYS A 431 9.33 15.37 -40.39
C LYS A 431 10.07 15.62 -39.09
N LYS A 432 11.11 16.47 -39.12
CA LYS A 432 12.04 16.63 -37.99
C LYS A 432 11.35 17.07 -36.69
N ALA A 433 10.50 18.10 -36.75
CA ALA A 433 9.85 18.63 -35.56
C ALA A 433 8.99 17.58 -34.85
N GLU A 434 8.13 16.90 -35.59
CA GLU A 434 7.24 15.85 -35.06
C GLU A 434 8.03 14.64 -34.57
N ARG A 435 9.03 14.20 -35.34
CA ARG A 435 9.87 13.06 -34.96
C ARG A 435 10.68 13.33 -33.69
N ALA A 436 11.26 14.54 -33.56
CA ALA A 436 12.02 14.95 -32.39
C ALA A 436 11.13 14.96 -31.13
N ALA A 437 9.91 15.47 -31.22
CA ALA A 437 8.95 15.43 -30.12
C ALA A 437 8.63 13.99 -29.70
N LYS A 438 8.34 13.11 -30.66
CA LYS A 438 8.10 11.69 -30.40
C LYS A 438 9.31 11.01 -29.75
N ALA A 439 10.53 11.35 -30.17
CA ALA A 439 11.76 10.78 -29.62
C ALA A 439 11.96 11.14 -28.16
N LEU A 440 11.62 12.37 -27.75
CA LEU A 440 11.65 12.74 -26.33
C LEU A 440 10.66 11.92 -25.50
N THR A 441 9.43 11.72 -25.99
CA THR A 441 8.42 10.89 -25.31
C THR A 441 8.85 9.43 -25.20
N GLU A 442 9.56 8.90 -26.21
CA GLU A 442 10.15 7.55 -26.20
C GLU A 442 11.29 7.44 -25.16
N ILE A 443 12.06 8.50 -24.94
CA ILE A 443 13.13 8.53 -23.93
C ILE A 443 12.56 8.65 -22.51
N TYR A 444 11.59 9.53 -22.31
CA TYR A 444 10.97 9.77 -21.01
C TYR A 444 9.48 10.11 -21.17
N PRO A 445 8.56 9.19 -20.82
CA PRO A 445 7.12 9.37 -21.05
C PRO A 445 6.47 10.53 -20.30
N GLY A 446 7.14 11.12 -19.30
CA GLY A 446 6.64 12.26 -18.54
C GLY A 446 6.87 13.62 -19.18
N VAL A 447 7.56 13.69 -20.33
CA VAL A 447 7.71 14.94 -21.11
C VAL A 447 6.45 15.21 -21.95
N ASP A 448 5.99 16.46 -21.93
CA ASP A 448 5.01 17.00 -22.86
C ASP A 448 5.76 17.64 -24.03
N ALA A 449 6.01 16.84 -25.07
CA ALA A 449 6.72 17.25 -26.26
C ALA A 449 5.80 17.38 -27.48
N THR A 450 5.89 18.49 -28.21
CA THR A 450 5.14 18.73 -29.46
C THR A 450 6.03 19.23 -30.58
N GLY A 451 5.68 18.95 -31.84
CA GLY A 451 6.42 19.37 -33.02
C GLY A 451 5.52 20.06 -34.04
N HIS A 452 5.96 21.19 -34.58
CA HIS A 452 5.26 21.93 -35.62
C HIS A 452 6.11 22.01 -36.90
N VAL A 453 5.59 21.43 -37.98
CA VAL A 453 6.19 21.49 -39.31
C VAL A 453 5.79 22.79 -39.99
N MET A 454 6.65 23.80 -39.91
CA MET A 454 6.39 25.11 -40.49
C MET A 454 7.68 25.87 -40.77
N GLU A 455 7.62 26.81 -41.72
CA GLU A 455 8.73 27.69 -42.06
C GLU A 455 8.77 28.90 -41.13
N VAL A 456 9.99 29.36 -40.82
CA VAL A 456 10.18 30.67 -40.20
C VAL A 456 10.63 31.63 -41.31
N PRO A 457 9.85 32.67 -41.62
CA PRO A 457 10.17 33.61 -42.70
C PRO A 457 11.55 34.25 -42.52
N MET A 458 12.39 34.12 -43.55
CA MET A 458 13.77 34.64 -43.54
C MET A 458 13.81 36.09 -44.02
N LEU A 459 14.59 36.92 -43.34
CA LEU A 459 14.82 38.31 -43.76
C LEU A 459 15.51 38.36 -45.14
N GLY A 460 15.01 39.23 -46.03
CA GLY A 460 15.61 39.43 -47.36
C GLY A 460 15.18 38.42 -48.44
N HIS A 461 14.39 37.41 -48.10
CA HIS A 461 13.83 36.47 -49.07
C HIS A 461 12.43 36.90 -49.54
N PRO A 462 12.11 36.77 -50.85
CA PRO A 462 10.79 37.12 -51.37
C PRO A 462 9.72 36.15 -50.87
N MET A 463 8.53 36.68 -50.56
CA MET A 463 7.37 35.87 -50.20
C MET A 463 6.75 35.28 -51.46
N THR A 464 6.89 33.96 -51.64
CA THR A 464 6.31 33.22 -52.78
C THR A 464 4.84 32.88 -52.57
N ASP A 465 4.43 32.64 -51.32
CA ASP A 465 3.05 32.39 -50.92
C ASP A 465 2.69 33.24 -49.69
N ALA A 466 2.08 34.40 -49.94
CA ALA A 466 1.72 35.35 -48.89
C ALA A 466 0.71 34.79 -47.88
N ALA A 467 -0.19 33.88 -48.29
CA ALA A 467 -1.18 33.30 -47.41
C ALA A 467 -0.53 32.31 -46.43
N LYS A 468 0.32 31.41 -46.94
CA LYS A 468 1.11 30.49 -46.11
C LYS A 468 2.05 31.25 -45.18
N THR A 469 2.80 32.24 -45.69
CA THR A 469 3.71 33.05 -44.86
C THR A 469 2.97 33.76 -43.72
N LYS A 470 1.76 34.28 -43.97
CA LYS A 470 0.93 34.91 -42.92
C LYS A 470 0.44 33.89 -41.87
N ALA A 471 0.08 32.69 -42.30
CA ALA A 471 -0.31 31.61 -41.39
C ALA A 471 0.86 31.19 -40.49
N ASP A 472 2.04 30.98 -41.08
CA ASP A 472 3.28 30.65 -40.36
C ASP A 472 3.69 31.77 -39.40
N PHE A 473 3.63 33.04 -39.82
CA PHE A 473 3.86 34.19 -38.93
C PHE A 473 2.93 34.16 -37.71
N THR A 474 1.63 33.95 -37.94
CA THR A 474 0.61 33.96 -36.87
C THR A 474 0.84 32.80 -35.92
N LYS A 475 1.19 31.61 -36.45
CA LYS A 475 1.48 30.44 -35.63
C LYS A 475 2.75 30.61 -34.80
N LEU A 476 3.81 31.17 -35.39
CA LEU A 476 5.05 31.47 -34.67
C LEU A 476 4.81 32.45 -33.53
N GLN A 477 4.04 33.52 -33.79
CA GLN A 477 3.66 34.49 -32.77
C GLN A 477 2.90 33.82 -31.61
N GLN A 478 1.91 32.98 -31.92
CA GLN A 478 1.18 32.20 -30.90
C GLN A 478 2.13 31.37 -30.05
N LEU A 479 3.01 30.58 -30.69
CA LEU A 479 3.96 29.71 -29.99
C LEU A 479 4.90 30.51 -29.09
N ILE A 480 5.42 31.65 -29.56
CA ILE A 480 6.27 32.52 -28.74
C ILE A 480 5.52 33.03 -27.50
N HIS A 481 4.24 33.41 -27.63
CA HIS A 481 3.45 33.86 -26.48
C HIS A 481 3.17 32.75 -25.47
N GLU A 482 2.92 31.52 -25.93
CA GLU A 482 2.61 30.35 -25.08
C GLU A 482 3.79 29.81 -24.28
N HIS A 483 5.03 30.14 -24.68
CA HIS A 483 6.27 29.62 -24.09
C HIS A 483 7.02 30.68 -23.28
N ASP A 484 7.81 30.25 -22.30
CA ASP A 484 8.54 31.14 -21.40
C ASP A 484 9.94 31.46 -21.94
N VAL A 485 10.61 30.46 -22.51
CA VAL A 485 11.97 30.53 -23.03
C VAL A 485 12.00 30.12 -24.50
N ILE A 486 12.58 30.96 -25.35
CA ILE A 486 12.68 30.76 -26.79
C ILE A 486 14.14 30.52 -27.18
N PHE A 487 14.43 29.35 -27.73
CA PHE A 487 15.75 28.99 -28.24
C PHE A 487 15.82 29.18 -29.75
N LEU A 488 16.75 30.03 -30.21
CA LEU A 488 17.05 30.25 -31.62
C LEU A 488 18.19 29.31 -32.04
N LEU A 489 17.83 28.19 -32.66
CA LEU A 489 18.71 27.06 -32.98
C LEU A 489 18.73 26.78 -34.50
N MET A 490 18.55 27.84 -35.27
CA MET A 490 18.32 27.82 -36.72
C MET A 490 19.63 27.89 -37.51
N ASP A 491 19.62 27.51 -38.78
CA ASP A 491 20.87 27.36 -39.55
C ASP A 491 21.50 28.70 -40.00
N THR A 492 20.70 29.75 -40.18
CA THR A 492 21.16 31.01 -40.81
C THR A 492 20.91 32.24 -39.95
N ARG A 493 21.58 33.37 -40.25
CA ARG A 493 21.36 34.66 -39.56
C ARG A 493 19.99 35.22 -39.91
N GLU A 494 19.59 35.13 -41.17
CA GLU A 494 18.36 35.70 -41.74
C GLU A 494 17.10 35.11 -41.10
N SER A 495 17.14 33.81 -40.80
CA SER A 495 16.02 33.09 -40.18
C SER A 495 15.82 33.44 -38.71
N ARG A 496 16.85 33.96 -38.02
CA ARG A 496 16.80 34.37 -36.60
C ARG A 496 16.17 35.74 -36.39
N TRP A 497 16.07 36.56 -37.43
CA TRP A 497 15.63 37.95 -37.31
C TRP A 497 14.21 38.06 -36.78
N LEU A 498 13.25 37.40 -37.44
CA LEU A 498 11.85 37.50 -37.06
C LEU A 498 11.57 36.97 -35.63
N PRO A 499 12.05 35.77 -35.25
CA PRO A 499 11.93 35.30 -33.86
C PRO A 499 12.59 36.23 -32.84
N THR A 500 13.70 36.88 -33.18
CA THR A 500 14.36 37.85 -32.29
C THR A 500 13.45 39.03 -32.01
N VAL A 501 12.85 39.61 -33.05
CA VAL A 501 11.92 40.74 -32.93
C VAL A 501 10.68 40.33 -32.12
N MET A 502 10.07 39.18 -32.45
CA MET A 502 8.88 38.69 -31.75
C MET A 502 9.15 38.40 -30.27
N GLY A 503 10.26 37.70 -29.96
CA GLY A 503 10.63 37.37 -28.59
C GLY A 503 10.89 38.61 -27.74
N LYS A 504 11.59 39.61 -28.30
CA LYS A 504 11.81 40.90 -27.62
C LYS A 504 10.50 41.66 -27.40
N ALA A 505 9.65 41.74 -28.42
CA ALA A 505 8.36 42.42 -28.33
C ALA A 505 7.41 41.76 -27.31
N ALA A 506 7.46 40.44 -27.19
CA ALA A 506 6.67 39.67 -26.23
C ALA A 506 7.29 39.57 -24.82
N GLY A 507 8.46 40.19 -24.58
CA GLY A 507 9.14 40.16 -23.28
C GLY A 507 9.64 38.78 -22.87
N LYS A 508 9.98 37.92 -23.84
CA LYS A 508 10.41 36.53 -23.59
C LYS A 508 11.91 36.41 -23.37
N ILE A 509 12.32 35.39 -22.62
CA ILE A 509 13.73 35.02 -22.53
C ILE A 509 14.13 34.38 -23.85
N VAL A 510 15.03 35.02 -24.59
CA VAL A 510 15.52 34.51 -25.88
C VAL A 510 16.98 34.11 -25.75
N LEU A 511 17.27 32.85 -26.07
CA LEU A 511 18.60 32.27 -26.08
C LEU A 511 18.99 31.91 -27.51
N ASN A 512 20.06 32.50 -28.01
CA ASN A 512 20.56 32.26 -29.34
C ASN A 512 21.81 31.38 -29.28
N ALA A 513 21.84 30.32 -30.09
CA ALA A 513 23.05 29.53 -30.33
C ALA A 513 23.32 29.44 -31.83
N ALA A 514 24.52 29.79 -32.27
CA ALA A 514 24.96 29.66 -33.67
C ALA A 514 26.34 28.99 -33.74
N LEU A 515 26.57 28.26 -34.84
CA LEU A 515 27.79 27.49 -35.08
C LEU A 515 28.54 28.07 -36.28
N GLY A 516 29.83 28.30 -36.11
CA GLY A 516 30.81 28.40 -37.19
C GLY A 516 31.42 27.03 -37.49
N PHE A 517 32.53 27.01 -38.23
CA PHE A 517 33.22 25.77 -38.56
C PHE A 517 33.85 25.10 -37.31
N ASP A 518 34.62 25.86 -36.54
CA ASP A 518 35.33 25.44 -35.33
C ASP A 518 34.99 26.30 -34.10
N THR A 519 34.06 27.23 -34.25
CA THR A 519 33.63 28.18 -33.22
C THR A 519 32.12 28.14 -33.03
N TYR A 520 31.64 28.65 -31.89
CA TYR A 520 30.22 28.82 -31.65
C TYR A 520 29.96 30.06 -30.81
N VAL A 521 28.75 30.61 -30.90
CA VAL A 521 28.27 31.70 -30.07
C VAL A 521 26.99 31.29 -29.36
N VAL A 522 26.96 31.47 -28.04
CA VAL A 522 25.74 31.35 -27.22
C VAL A 522 25.52 32.68 -26.53
N MET A 523 24.33 33.24 -26.68
CA MET A 523 23.99 34.52 -26.05
C MET A 523 22.54 34.55 -25.61
N ARG A 524 22.26 35.33 -24.56
CA ARG A 524 20.90 35.69 -24.14
C ARG A 524 20.59 37.12 -24.59
N HIS A 525 19.38 37.35 -25.08
CA HIS A 525 18.93 38.72 -25.36
C HIS A 525 18.58 39.43 -24.06
N GLY A 526 18.76 40.75 -24.00
CA GLY A 526 18.30 41.55 -22.87
C GLY A 526 16.77 41.62 -22.82
N LEU A 527 16.20 41.48 -21.63
CA LEU A 527 14.82 41.86 -21.37
C LEU A 527 14.72 43.37 -21.23
N LYS A 528 13.53 43.93 -21.49
CA LYS A 528 13.30 45.36 -21.28
C LYS A 528 13.45 45.67 -19.79
N ALA A 529 14.22 46.69 -19.45
CA ALA A 529 14.36 47.15 -18.07
C ALA A 529 12.98 47.60 -17.55
N THR A 530 12.56 47.06 -16.42
CA THR A 530 11.27 47.41 -15.80
C THR A 530 11.44 48.12 -14.46
N GLN A 531 12.61 47.98 -13.83
CA GLN A 531 12.94 48.56 -12.55
C GLN A 531 14.21 49.42 -12.62
N GLN A 532 14.32 50.34 -11.65
CA GLN A 532 15.49 51.21 -11.53
C GLN A 532 16.70 50.38 -11.10
N GLY A 533 17.69 50.24 -12.00
CA GLY A 533 18.88 49.40 -11.80
C GLY A 533 18.97 48.20 -12.76
N ASP A 534 17.90 47.89 -13.50
CA ASP A 534 17.95 46.86 -14.54
C ASP A 534 18.83 47.30 -15.71
N ILE A 535 19.69 46.40 -16.19
CA ILE A 535 20.53 46.63 -17.38
C ILE A 535 19.90 45.93 -18.58
N GLU A 536 19.51 46.73 -19.58
CA GLU A 536 19.01 46.21 -20.85
C GLU A 536 20.17 45.85 -21.79
N LEU A 537 20.39 44.56 -22.00
CA LEU A 537 21.39 44.05 -22.94
C LEU A 537 20.88 44.03 -24.39
N GLY A 538 21.82 44.10 -25.34
CA GLY A 538 21.53 43.95 -26.76
C GLY A 538 21.06 42.54 -27.16
N CYS A 539 20.58 42.42 -28.39
CA CYS A 539 20.25 41.14 -29.03
C CYS A 539 21.32 40.74 -30.05
N TYR A 540 21.15 39.57 -30.69
CA TYR A 540 22.06 39.04 -31.72
C TYR A 540 22.31 40.00 -32.89
N PHE A 541 21.42 40.96 -33.14
CA PHE A 541 21.53 41.93 -34.23
C PHE A 541 22.02 43.32 -33.79
N CYS A 542 22.32 43.54 -32.50
CA CYS A 542 22.77 44.86 -32.02
C CYS A 542 24.22 45.17 -32.38
N ASN A 543 25.08 44.14 -32.47
CA ASN A 543 26.46 44.25 -32.90
C ASN A 543 26.73 43.16 -33.94
N ASP A 544 27.67 43.41 -34.85
CA ASP A 544 28.14 42.34 -35.72
C ASP A 544 28.88 41.29 -34.90
N VAL A 545 28.50 40.03 -35.12
CA VAL A 545 28.92 38.88 -34.30
C VAL A 545 30.32 38.39 -34.70
N VAL A 546 30.78 38.78 -35.89
CA VAL A 546 32.13 38.56 -36.43
C VAL A 546 32.50 39.84 -37.18
N ALA A 547 33.70 40.39 -36.98
CA ALA A 547 34.13 41.55 -37.76
C ALA A 547 34.44 41.10 -39.20
N PRO A 548 34.19 41.91 -40.24
CA PRO A 548 34.55 41.57 -41.62
C PRO A 548 36.06 41.28 -41.80
N ALA A 549 36.90 41.75 -40.88
CA ALA A 549 38.35 41.53 -40.86
C ALA A 549 38.76 40.20 -40.21
N ASP A 550 37.87 39.52 -39.48
CA ASP A 550 38.15 38.24 -38.85
C ASP A 550 38.05 37.11 -39.89
N ALA A 551 39.22 36.69 -40.36
CA ALA A 551 39.51 35.50 -41.18
C ALA A 551 38.54 35.18 -42.33
N SER A 552 38.84 35.74 -43.50
CA SER A 552 38.72 35.00 -44.76
C SER A 552 40.09 34.38 -45.10
N PRO A 553 40.39 33.13 -44.73
CA PRO A 553 41.44 32.39 -45.39
C PRO A 553 40.85 31.73 -46.63
N HIS A 554 41.49 31.98 -47.77
CA HIS A 554 41.29 31.28 -49.03
C HIS A 554 41.35 29.75 -48.90
#